data_AF-A0A9D4V096-F1
#
_entry.id   AF-A0A9D4V096-F1
#
_cell.length_a   1.000
_cell.length_b   1.000
_cell.length_c   1.000
_cell.angle_alpha   90.00
_cell.angle_beta   90.00
_cell.angle_gamma   90.00
#
_symmetry.space_group_name_H-M   'P 1'
#
loop_
_entity.id
_entity.type
_entity.pdbx_description
1 polymer ?
#
loop_
_entity_poly.entity_id
_entity_poly.type
_entity_poly.pdbx_seq_one_letter_code
_entity_poly.pdbx_strand_id
1 'polypeptide(L)'
;MWTIAVAVACVALYLLWRYHPRYGGNPGLPSFPIVGCLPLILLNKHRFYEWSCEVFESAHALTHLVFMGSHTTIATADPRNVYHILKSRFDFYPKGPNFYPYFHDIFGVGIFNSDGPIWRFQRKVASHIFTSNSLKDFVVDIADAEICRRLIPALEFARKDQSGCPLDLQALFMDFTFDTISQLTFGVDPVRLVSCKFIKSRLNGNVQHVEVGVEGGKSNCIDCSDYIQPNGQSLSSHAEDGRTLQRESGVSYMKVPGDLIQGFAEGFPAALHIIANRFLTPKFVWQAKRRLNIGSEKKLRHALKAVNKFATFVIEKSKNENSRRKDLLAMFMQVSKTQVASLLEGEDDVTWKENGDNEEGQALSDSLLKDILLSFILAGRETVASGITFLIWQICLYPEVEEAIHEEIKRILKDRQLNKSGAKEVGTFAYEEIRKMHYLHAALSESMRLFPPIPSDPKYAAEDDVLPDGTKVQKGYEVSYNVFAMGRARQVWGDDCLKFKPERWLGEDGAFVAVSPFKYPVFQAGLRTCLGKDFAYIQIKQVVASLVRDYKISLSPGFKPKLSFSINMLMTNGLPVILHRRQNDAAS
;
A
#
# COMPACT_ATOMS: atom_id res chain seq x y z
N MET A 1 -13.94 57.64 -11.23
CA MET A 1 -12.47 57.38 -11.23
C MET A 1 -12.13 56.00 -10.69
N TRP A 2 -12.61 55.59 -9.51
CA TRP A 2 -12.35 54.26 -8.94
C TRP A 2 -12.80 53.07 -9.81
N THR A 3 -13.96 53.16 -10.44
CA THR A 3 -14.47 52.10 -11.34
C THR A 3 -13.61 51.90 -12.58
N ILE A 4 -13.11 53.00 -13.16
CA ILE A 4 -12.20 52.98 -14.32
C ILE A 4 -10.83 52.42 -13.91
N ALA A 5 -10.31 52.81 -12.74
CA ALA A 5 -9.04 52.28 -12.22
C ALA A 5 -9.11 50.77 -11.93
N VAL A 6 -10.21 50.29 -11.36
CA VAL A 6 -10.44 48.84 -11.14
C VAL A 6 -10.55 48.10 -12.47
N ALA A 7 -11.30 48.63 -13.45
CA ALA A 7 -11.42 48.02 -14.77
C ALA A 7 -10.06 47.94 -15.48
N VAL A 8 -9.27 49.01 -15.47
CA VAL A 8 -7.91 49.05 -16.06
C VAL A 8 -6.98 48.07 -15.34
N ALA A 9 -7.05 47.98 -14.00
CA ALA A 9 -6.27 47.00 -13.24
C ALA A 9 -6.68 45.55 -13.57
N CYS A 10 -7.97 45.27 -13.73
CA CYS A 10 -8.46 43.96 -14.14
C CYS A 10 -8.03 43.60 -15.57
N VAL A 11 -8.06 44.56 -16.51
CA VAL A 11 -7.57 44.35 -17.88
C VAL A 11 -6.05 44.16 -17.89
N ALA A 12 -5.29 44.95 -17.13
CA ALA A 12 -3.84 44.77 -17.00
C ALA A 12 -3.48 43.42 -16.38
N LEU A 13 -4.19 42.99 -15.33
CA LEU A 13 -4.05 41.66 -14.73
C LEU A 13 -4.46 40.54 -15.70
N TYR A 14 -5.49 40.74 -16.52
CA TYR A 14 -5.89 39.78 -17.56
C TYR A 14 -4.87 39.69 -18.70
N LEU A 15 -4.30 40.80 -19.14
CA LEU A 15 -3.26 40.83 -20.17
C LEU A 15 -1.96 40.24 -19.62
N LEU A 16 -1.59 40.54 -18.38
CA LEU A 16 -0.49 39.87 -17.68
C LEU A 16 -0.79 38.37 -17.55
N TRP A 17 -2.00 37.97 -17.18
CA TRP A 17 -2.38 36.56 -17.14
C TRP A 17 -2.27 35.87 -18.50
N ARG A 18 -2.76 36.50 -19.57
CA ARG A 18 -2.81 35.92 -20.92
C ARG A 18 -1.46 35.87 -21.62
N TYR A 19 -0.59 36.86 -21.40
CA TYR A 19 0.68 37.00 -22.12
C TYR A 19 1.92 36.71 -21.28
N HIS A 20 1.78 36.48 -19.96
CA HIS A 20 2.93 36.11 -19.14
C HIS A 20 3.34 34.64 -19.38
N PRO A 21 4.62 34.35 -19.63
CA PRO A 21 5.11 33.00 -19.96
C PRO A 21 4.72 31.92 -18.95
N ARG A 22 4.63 32.28 -17.65
CA ARG A 22 4.18 31.35 -16.59
C ARG A 22 2.69 30.97 -16.65
N TYR A 23 1.84 31.77 -17.29
CA TYR A 23 0.38 31.64 -17.21
C TYR A 23 -0.29 31.35 -18.57
N GLY A 24 0.30 31.80 -19.68
CA GLY A 24 -0.27 31.68 -21.02
C GLY A 24 0.48 30.80 -22.02
N GLY A 25 1.65 30.23 -21.67
CA GLY A 25 2.57 29.62 -22.65
C GLY A 25 2.91 28.13 -22.48
N ASN A 26 2.49 27.47 -21.40
CA ASN A 26 2.81 26.05 -21.20
C ASN A 26 1.66 25.16 -21.70
N PRO A 27 1.95 24.05 -22.42
CA PRO A 27 0.95 23.03 -22.71
C PRO A 27 0.40 22.51 -21.37
N GLY A 28 -0.92 22.53 -21.17
CA GLY A 28 -1.57 22.12 -19.93
C GLY A 28 -2.69 23.04 -19.46
N LEU A 29 -2.89 23.09 -18.13
CA LEU A 29 -4.01 23.77 -17.49
C LEU A 29 -3.87 25.30 -17.46
N PRO A 30 -4.96 26.05 -17.72
CA PRO A 30 -5.00 27.49 -17.49
C PRO A 30 -4.67 27.82 -16.01
N SER A 31 -3.68 28.69 -15.79
CA SER A 31 -3.17 28.99 -14.45
C SER A 31 -3.51 30.42 -14.04
N PHE A 32 -4.32 30.64 -13.00
CA PHE A 32 -4.67 32.00 -12.52
C PHE A 32 -3.47 32.70 -11.84
N PRO A 33 -3.34 34.06 -11.88
CA PRO A 33 -2.11 34.78 -11.48
C PRO A 33 -1.66 34.63 -10.02
N ILE A 34 -2.54 34.18 -9.12
CA ILE A 34 -2.27 34.06 -7.67
C ILE A 34 -2.51 32.64 -7.18
N VAL A 35 -3.62 32.01 -7.60
CA VAL A 35 -4.03 30.69 -7.12
C VAL A 35 -3.64 29.56 -8.08
N GLY A 36 -3.06 29.87 -9.23
CA GLY A 36 -2.70 28.89 -10.26
C GLY A 36 -3.90 28.06 -10.69
N CYS A 37 -3.71 26.76 -10.89
CA CYS A 37 -4.75 25.80 -11.27
C CYS A 37 -5.63 25.33 -10.11
N LEU A 38 -5.43 25.83 -8.88
CA LEU A 38 -6.11 25.34 -7.68
C LEU A 38 -7.65 25.33 -7.80
N PRO A 39 -8.32 26.37 -8.36
CA PRO A 39 -9.76 26.33 -8.55
C PRO A 39 -10.22 25.16 -9.44
N LEU A 40 -9.48 24.87 -10.52
CA LEU A 40 -9.78 23.76 -11.43
C LEU A 40 -9.61 22.40 -10.75
N ILE A 41 -8.56 22.25 -9.93
CA ILE A 41 -8.33 21.05 -9.12
C ILE A 41 -9.48 20.84 -8.12
N LEU A 42 -9.92 21.91 -7.44
CA LEU A 42 -11.00 21.82 -6.45
C LEU A 42 -12.35 21.48 -7.09
N LEU A 43 -12.66 22.06 -8.25
CA LEU A 43 -13.87 21.74 -9.02
C LEU A 43 -13.86 20.27 -9.49
N ASN A 44 -12.70 19.76 -9.90
CA ASN A 44 -12.54 18.39 -10.41
C ASN A 44 -12.10 17.39 -9.34
N LYS A 45 -12.04 17.77 -8.06
CA LYS A 45 -11.59 16.91 -6.95
C LYS A 45 -12.27 15.54 -6.92
N HIS A 46 -13.56 15.49 -7.28
CA HIS A 46 -14.39 14.29 -7.26
C HIS A 46 -14.08 13.29 -8.39
N ARG A 47 -13.33 13.72 -9.41
CA ARG A 47 -12.90 12.98 -10.62
C ARG A 47 -11.43 13.25 -10.94
N PHE A 48 -10.62 13.52 -9.91
CA PHE A 48 -9.31 14.13 -10.07
C PHE A 48 -8.39 13.31 -10.98
N TYR A 49 -8.40 11.98 -10.85
CA TYR A 49 -7.51 11.10 -11.61
C TYR A 49 -7.90 11.04 -13.09
N GLU A 50 -9.19 10.86 -13.39
CA GLU A 50 -9.72 10.88 -14.75
C GLU A 50 -9.50 12.24 -15.42
N TRP A 51 -9.80 13.32 -14.70
CA TRP A 51 -9.55 14.68 -15.16
C TRP A 51 -8.05 14.95 -15.41
N SER A 52 -7.16 14.43 -14.55
CA SER A 52 -5.72 14.48 -14.77
C SER A 52 -5.32 13.85 -16.11
N CYS A 53 -5.92 12.70 -16.47
CA CYS A 53 -5.68 12.07 -17.77
C CYS A 53 -6.16 12.95 -18.94
N GLU A 54 -7.35 13.55 -18.83
CA GLU A 54 -7.88 14.47 -19.84
C GLU A 54 -6.97 15.70 -20.06
N VAL A 55 -6.31 16.16 -19.00
CA VAL A 55 -5.31 17.24 -19.10
C VAL A 55 -4.09 16.80 -19.91
N PHE A 56 -3.54 15.61 -19.66
CA PHE A 56 -2.44 15.09 -20.48
C PHE A 56 -2.85 14.89 -21.95
N GLU A 57 -4.05 14.38 -22.19
CA GLU A 57 -4.56 14.13 -23.53
C GLU A 57 -4.80 15.43 -24.32
N SER A 58 -5.48 16.41 -23.71
CA SER A 58 -5.78 17.70 -24.33
C SER A 58 -4.54 18.56 -24.58
N ALA A 59 -3.50 18.40 -23.77
CA ALA A 59 -2.21 19.05 -23.98
C ALA A 59 -1.40 18.44 -25.15
N HIS A 60 -1.82 17.27 -25.66
CA HIS A 60 -1.05 16.44 -26.62
C HIS A 60 0.41 16.23 -26.20
N ALA A 61 0.67 16.25 -24.89
CA ALA A 61 2.01 16.21 -24.30
C ALA A 61 2.02 15.26 -23.10
N LEU A 62 3.12 14.52 -22.94
CA LEU A 62 3.34 13.69 -21.77
C LEU A 62 3.90 14.47 -20.57
N THR A 63 4.18 15.76 -20.71
CA THR A 63 4.69 16.58 -19.61
C THR A 63 4.05 17.95 -19.65
N HIS A 64 3.58 18.43 -18.50
CA HIS A 64 3.01 19.77 -18.37
C HIS A 64 3.32 20.39 -17.01
N LEU A 65 3.24 21.72 -16.96
CA LEU A 65 3.50 22.50 -15.76
C LEU A 65 2.18 22.81 -15.05
N VAL A 66 2.15 22.58 -13.74
CA VAL A 66 1.02 22.85 -12.85
C VAL A 66 1.46 23.86 -11.80
N PHE A 67 0.95 25.08 -11.89
CA PHE A 67 1.16 26.09 -10.86
C PHE A 67 0.01 26.04 -9.86
N MET A 68 0.29 25.98 -8.55
CA MET A 68 -0.73 25.94 -7.48
C MET A 68 -0.67 27.17 -6.57
N GLY A 69 -0.20 28.31 -7.10
CA GLY A 69 -0.06 29.57 -6.37
C GLY A 69 1.19 29.64 -5.49
N SER A 70 1.38 28.66 -4.61
CA SER A 70 2.51 28.63 -3.67
C SER A 70 3.71 27.81 -4.15
N HIS A 71 3.50 26.91 -5.12
CA HIS A 71 4.52 26.02 -5.66
C HIS A 71 4.19 25.66 -7.11
N THR A 72 5.22 25.21 -7.82
CA THR A 72 5.14 24.73 -9.20
C THR A 72 5.49 23.26 -9.23
N THR A 73 4.62 22.46 -9.82
CA THR A 73 4.82 21.03 -10.04
C THR A 73 4.91 20.77 -11.54
N ILE A 74 5.93 20.04 -11.98
CA ILE A 74 5.99 19.46 -13.32
C ILE A 74 5.38 18.06 -13.23
N ALA A 75 4.27 17.85 -13.92
CA ALA A 75 3.61 16.55 -14.01
C ALA A 75 4.04 15.86 -15.30
N THR A 76 4.60 14.65 -15.21
CA THR A 76 5.05 13.89 -16.39
C THR A 76 4.46 12.47 -16.42
N ALA A 77 4.18 12.00 -17.62
CA ALA A 77 3.78 10.65 -17.98
C ALA A 77 4.75 10.03 -19.01
N ASP A 78 5.92 10.63 -19.21
CA ASP A 78 6.94 10.15 -20.14
C ASP A 78 7.92 9.17 -19.46
N PRO A 79 8.01 7.89 -19.90
CA PRO A 79 8.96 6.92 -19.37
C PRO A 79 10.42 7.38 -19.38
N ARG A 80 10.82 8.24 -20.32
CA ARG A 80 12.18 8.78 -20.42
C ARG A 80 12.48 9.73 -19.26
N ASN A 81 11.51 10.57 -18.89
CA ASN A 81 11.63 11.45 -17.74
C ASN A 81 11.66 10.65 -16.44
N VAL A 82 10.87 9.56 -16.33
CA VAL A 82 10.94 8.66 -15.18
C VAL A 82 12.31 7.99 -15.05
N TYR A 83 12.90 7.54 -16.17
CA TYR A 83 14.28 7.03 -16.19
C TYR A 83 15.28 8.10 -15.72
N HIS A 84 15.09 9.33 -16.18
CA HIS A 84 15.95 10.44 -15.81
C HIS A 84 15.93 10.72 -14.30
N ILE A 85 14.72 10.86 -13.75
CA ILE A 85 14.47 11.17 -12.34
C ILE A 85 14.94 10.05 -11.41
N LEU A 86 14.68 8.78 -11.76
CA LEU A 86 14.91 7.65 -10.85
C LEU A 86 16.23 6.92 -11.06
N LYS A 87 16.97 7.23 -12.13
CA LYS A 87 18.24 6.54 -12.44
C LYS A 87 19.36 7.47 -12.86
N SER A 88 19.27 8.19 -13.98
CA SER A 88 20.43 8.95 -14.49
C SER A 88 20.79 10.18 -13.65
N ARG A 89 19.80 10.85 -13.07
CA ARG A 89 19.95 12.06 -12.25
C ARG A 89 19.34 11.89 -10.87
N PHE A 90 19.48 10.69 -10.30
CA PHE A 90 18.84 10.31 -9.05
C PHE A 90 19.03 11.29 -7.89
N ASP A 91 20.26 11.75 -7.66
CA ASP A 91 20.57 12.65 -6.53
C ASP A 91 20.01 14.09 -6.72
N PHE A 92 19.58 14.46 -7.94
CA PHE A 92 18.95 15.76 -8.23
C PHE A 92 17.48 15.80 -7.84
N TYR A 93 16.88 14.63 -7.61
CA TYR A 93 15.45 14.48 -7.34
C TYR A 93 15.18 13.76 -6.01
N PRO A 94 15.62 14.32 -4.85
CA PRO A 94 15.24 13.82 -3.53
C PRO A 94 13.73 13.97 -3.28
N LYS A 95 13.21 13.44 -2.18
CA LYS A 95 11.85 13.74 -1.72
C LYS A 95 11.71 15.22 -1.33
N GLY A 96 12.75 15.76 -0.70
CA GLY A 96 12.94 17.20 -0.48
C GLY A 96 11.98 17.87 0.53
N PRO A 97 12.23 19.16 0.84
CA PRO A 97 11.65 19.86 2.00
C PRO A 97 10.13 20.07 1.94
N ASN A 98 9.53 19.90 0.77
CA ASN A 98 8.08 19.98 0.61
C ASN A 98 7.39 18.69 1.07
N PHE A 99 8.01 17.51 0.89
CA PHE A 99 7.42 16.23 1.26
C PHE A 99 7.68 15.86 2.72
N TYR A 100 8.90 16.08 3.21
CA TYR A 100 9.34 15.68 4.55
C TYR A 100 8.38 16.04 5.70
N PRO A 101 7.86 17.29 5.80
CA PRO A 101 7.07 17.70 6.97
C PRO A 101 5.72 17.01 7.10
N TYR A 102 5.17 16.47 6.01
CA TYR A 102 3.86 15.83 6.02
C TYR A 102 3.89 14.51 6.78
N PHE A 103 4.95 13.71 6.57
CA PHE A 103 5.10 12.37 7.11
C PHE A 103 6.08 12.25 8.28
N HIS A 104 6.86 13.31 8.56
CA HIS A 104 7.83 13.30 9.66
C HIS A 104 7.22 12.92 11.02
N ASP A 105 5.96 13.30 11.30
CA ASP A 105 5.34 13.00 12.60
C ASP A 105 5.12 11.49 12.84
N ILE A 106 5.02 10.68 11.77
CA ILE A 106 4.75 9.24 11.85
C ILE A 106 5.94 8.38 11.44
N PHE A 107 6.71 8.80 10.42
CA PHE A 107 7.84 8.03 9.91
C PHE A 107 9.19 8.64 10.21
N GLY A 108 9.27 9.83 10.83
CA GLY A 108 10.51 10.53 11.12
C GLY A 108 11.49 10.50 9.95
N VAL A 109 12.61 9.80 10.13
CA VAL A 109 13.68 9.61 9.13
C VAL A 109 13.72 8.21 8.51
N GLY A 110 12.60 7.48 8.59
CA GLY A 110 12.44 6.15 8.02
C GLY A 110 12.58 6.12 6.49
N ILE A 111 12.62 4.91 5.93
CA ILE A 111 13.05 4.67 4.55
C ILE A 111 12.19 5.36 3.47
N PHE A 112 10.93 5.71 3.78
CA PHE A 112 10.05 6.47 2.88
C PHE A 112 10.22 7.99 2.98
N ASN A 113 10.73 8.47 4.10
CA ASN A 113 10.85 9.88 4.43
C ASN A 113 12.31 10.24 4.71
N SER A 114 13.23 9.69 3.91
CA SER A 114 14.67 9.95 3.96
C SER A 114 15.30 9.92 2.56
N ASP A 115 16.40 10.66 2.41
CA ASP A 115 17.27 10.70 1.24
C ASP A 115 18.75 10.57 1.68
N GLY A 116 19.65 10.54 0.71
CA GLY A 116 21.09 10.58 0.99
C GLY A 116 21.60 9.32 1.73
N PRO A 117 22.66 9.45 2.53
CA PRO A 117 23.31 8.29 3.14
C PRO A 117 22.43 7.49 4.11
N ILE A 118 21.61 8.15 4.93
CA ILE A 118 20.71 7.46 5.86
C ILE A 118 19.69 6.58 5.12
N TRP A 119 19.18 7.06 3.98
CA TRP A 119 18.33 6.27 3.11
C TRP A 119 19.11 5.10 2.48
N ARG A 120 20.33 5.35 1.97
CA ARG A 120 21.18 4.30 1.36
C ARG A 120 21.49 3.17 2.35
N PHE A 121 21.78 3.51 3.61
CA PHE A 121 21.99 2.53 4.68
C PHE A 121 20.75 1.66 4.93
N GLN A 122 19.60 2.30 5.23
CA GLN A 122 18.33 1.60 5.46
C GLN A 122 17.97 0.72 4.26
N ARG A 123 18.18 1.24 3.05
CA ARG A 123 17.91 0.55 1.79
C ARG A 123 18.80 -0.67 1.59
N LYS A 124 20.09 -0.58 1.93
CA LYS A 124 21.05 -1.69 1.84
C LYS A 124 20.63 -2.82 2.79
N VAL A 125 20.40 -2.52 4.06
CA VAL A 125 19.91 -3.48 5.07
C VAL A 125 18.61 -4.14 4.61
N ALA A 126 17.63 -3.33 4.21
CA ALA A 126 16.33 -3.81 3.79
C ALA A 126 16.41 -4.69 2.54
N SER A 127 17.22 -4.33 1.54
CA SER A 127 17.35 -5.12 0.30
C SER A 127 17.87 -6.54 0.56
N HIS A 128 18.77 -6.72 1.53
CA HIS A 128 19.26 -8.03 1.93
C HIS A 128 18.15 -8.88 2.56
N ILE A 129 17.34 -8.28 3.42
CA ILE A 129 16.22 -8.95 4.10
C ILE A 129 15.14 -9.35 3.09
N PHE A 130 14.70 -8.41 2.24
CA PHE A 130 13.58 -8.59 1.31
C PHE A 130 13.88 -9.52 0.12
N THR A 131 15.13 -9.88 -0.12
CA THR A 131 15.51 -10.84 -1.18
C THR A 131 15.59 -12.28 -0.69
N SER A 132 15.54 -12.51 0.62
CA SER A 132 15.68 -13.84 1.22
C SER A 132 14.48 -14.76 0.94
N ASN A 133 14.76 -16.05 0.65
CA ASN A 133 13.71 -17.05 0.47
C ASN A 133 12.98 -17.36 1.79
N SER A 134 13.69 -17.32 2.92
CA SER A 134 13.09 -17.52 4.25
C SER A 134 11.97 -16.52 4.55
N LEU A 135 12.12 -15.26 4.12
CA LEU A 135 11.09 -14.25 4.27
C LEU A 135 9.92 -14.47 3.29
N LYS A 136 10.18 -14.93 2.06
CA LYS A 136 9.13 -15.28 1.10
C LYS A 136 8.24 -16.40 1.62
N ASP A 137 8.84 -17.46 2.15
CA ASP A 137 8.10 -18.57 2.76
C ASP A 137 7.29 -18.10 3.97
N PHE A 138 7.89 -17.24 4.81
CA PHE A 138 7.19 -16.67 5.96
C PHE A 138 5.99 -15.80 5.57
N VAL A 139 6.11 -15.01 4.49
CA VAL A 139 5.00 -14.22 3.93
C VAL A 139 3.87 -15.13 3.45
N VAL A 140 4.19 -16.24 2.76
CA VAL A 140 3.20 -17.23 2.31
C VAL A 140 2.51 -17.87 3.50
N ASP A 141 3.25 -18.27 4.53
CA ASP A 141 2.71 -18.92 5.73
C ASP A 141 1.76 -17.99 6.51
N ILE A 142 2.12 -16.72 6.69
CA ILE A 142 1.24 -15.72 7.33
C ILE A 142 -0.04 -15.53 6.52
N ALA A 143 0.08 -15.32 5.21
CA ALA A 143 -1.09 -15.12 4.36
C ALA A 143 -1.98 -16.36 4.33
N ASP A 144 -1.40 -17.56 4.30
CA ASP A 144 -2.12 -18.82 4.30
C ASP A 144 -2.93 -19.00 5.58
N ALA A 145 -2.28 -18.78 6.73
CA ALA A 145 -2.89 -18.81 8.04
C ALA A 145 -4.08 -17.84 8.13
N GLU A 146 -3.88 -16.59 7.71
CA GLU A 146 -4.91 -15.55 7.78
C GLU A 146 -6.09 -15.84 6.83
N ILE A 147 -5.81 -16.36 5.63
CA ILE A 147 -6.85 -16.73 4.66
C ILE A 147 -7.71 -17.88 5.20
N CYS A 148 -7.07 -18.99 5.59
CA CYS A 148 -7.76 -20.21 6.02
C CYS A 148 -8.52 -20.02 7.33
N ARG A 149 -7.93 -19.30 8.30
CA ARG A 149 -8.50 -19.20 9.66
C ARG A 149 -9.52 -18.09 9.81
N ARG A 150 -9.45 -17.03 9.00
CA ARG A 150 -10.27 -15.82 9.21
C ARG A 150 -10.96 -15.33 7.95
N LEU A 151 -10.24 -15.16 6.85
CA LEU A 151 -10.85 -14.58 5.64
C LEU A 151 -11.96 -15.49 5.08
N ILE A 152 -11.65 -16.75 4.76
CA ILE A 152 -12.65 -17.68 4.20
C ILE A 152 -13.83 -17.90 5.16
N PRO A 153 -13.63 -18.13 6.48
CA PRO A 153 -14.75 -18.19 7.43
C PRO A 153 -15.61 -16.91 7.46
N ALA A 154 -14.99 -15.72 7.43
CA ALA A 154 -15.72 -14.46 7.40
C ALA A 154 -16.58 -14.31 6.13
N LEU A 155 -16.05 -14.74 4.97
CA LEU A 155 -16.79 -14.74 3.71
C LEU A 155 -17.95 -15.74 3.72
N GLU A 156 -17.74 -16.94 4.27
CA GLU A 156 -18.80 -17.94 4.38
C GLU A 156 -19.92 -17.50 5.33
N PHE A 157 -19.56 -16.86 6.45
CA PHE A 157 -20.53 -16.23 7.34
C PHE A 157 -21.33 -15.13 6.62
N ALA A 158 -20.64 -14.22 5.92
CA ALA A 158 -21.27 -13.15 5.16
C ALA A 158 -22.20 -13.66 4.06
N ARG A 159 -21.84 -14.77 3.42
CA ARG A 159 -22.64 -15.41 2.36
C ARG A 159 -23.94 -16.03 2.87
N LYS A 160 -23.92 -16.61 4.08
CA LYS A 160 -25.09 -17.23 4.72
C LYS A 160 -26.06 -16.19 5.28
N ASP A 161 -25.60 -14.96 5.53
CA ASP A 161 -26.44 -13.88 6.01
C ASP A 161 -27.49 -13.49 4.94
N GLN A 162 -28.76 -13.67 5.27
CA GLN A 162 -29.91 -13.35 4.41
C GLN A 162 -30.37 -11.89 4.56
N SER A 163 -29.62 -11.05 5.28
CA SER A 163 -29.98 -9.64 5.52
C SER A 163 -30.04 -8.75 4.27
N GLY A 164 -29.62 -9.26 3.10
CA GLY A 164 -29.62 -8.52 1.83
C GLY A 164 -28.57 -7.40 1.76
N CYS A 165 -27.68 -7.30 2.74
CA CYS A 165 -26.63 -6.28 2.76
C CYS A 165 -25.40 -6.74 2.00
N PRO A 166 -24.87 -5.91 1.08
CA PRO A 166 -23.70 -6.30 0.32
C PRO A 166 -22.44 -6.34 1.18
N LEU A 167 -21.57 -7.31 0.87
CA LEU A 167 -20.29 -7.48 1.53
C LEU A 167 -19.27 -6.47 0.97
N ASP A 168 -18.71 -5.60 1.81
CA ASP A 168 -17.60 -4.73 1.39
C ASP A 168 -16.26 -5.46 1.47
N LEU A 169 -15.79 -5.97 0.33
CA LEU A 169 -14.50 -6.65 0.24
C LEU A 169 -13.31 -5.73 0.50
N GLN A 170 -13.39 -4.43 0.15
CA GLN A 170 -12.28 -3.52 0.39
C GLN A 170 -12.02 -3.37 1.89
N ALA A 171 -13.08 -3.25 2.70
CA ALA A 171 -12.96 -3.20 4.16
C ALA A 171 -12.30 -4.46 4.73
N LEU A 172 -12.71 -5.65 4.27
CA LEU A 172 -12.09 -6.92 4.68
C LEU A 172 -10.62 -6.99 4.27
N PHE A 173 -10.26 -6.60 3.05
CA PHE A 173 -8.87 -6.59 2.61
C PHE A 173 -8.01 -5.60 3.38
N MET A 174 -8.57 -4.46 3.81
CA MET A 174 -7.87 -3.47 4.62
C MET A 174 -7.59 -3.95 6.06
N ASP A 175 -8.45 -4.80 6.62
CA ASP A 175 -8.22 -5.46 7.91
C ASP A 175 -7.28 -6.67 7.75
N PHE A 176 -7.49 -7.52 6.73
CA PHE A 176 -6.60 -8.65 6.38
C PHE A 176 -5.14 -8.19 6.21
N THR A 177 -4.91 -7.18 5.36
CA THR A 177 -3.57 -6.68 5.09
C THR A 177 -2.93 -6.00 6.30
N PHE A 178 -3.73 -5.44 7.21
CA PHE A 178 -3.22 -4.88 8.45
C PHE A 178 -2.73 -5.99 9.40
N ASP A 179 -3.49 -7.08 9.50
CA ASP A 179 -3.11 -8.22 10.32
C ASP A 179 -1.84 -8.88 9.75
N THR A 180 -1.80 -9.18 8.45
CA THR A 180 -0.63 -9.81 7.83
C THR A 180 0.63 -8.94 7.89
N ILE A 181 0.54 -7.63 7.64
CA ILE A 181 1.72 -6.76 7.71
C ILE A 181 2.20 -6.54 9.15
N SER A 182 1.30 -6.56 10.14
CA SER A 182 1.67 -6.46 11.55
C SER A 182 2.37 -7.73 12.04
N GLN A 183 1.88 -8.90 11.61
CA GLN A 183 2.54 -10.18 11.86
C GLN A 183 3.92 -10.22 11.19
N LEU A 184 4.02 -9.78 9.94
CA LEU A 184 5.29 -9.74 9.20
C LEU A 184 6.28 -8.75 9.82
N THR A 185 5.83 -7.58 10.27
CA THR A 185 6.70 -6.50 10.72
C THR A 185 7.14 -6.66 12.17
N PHE A 186 6.20 -7.01 13.06
CA PHE A 186 6.40 -7.01 14.51
C PHE A 186 6.30 -8.40 15.13
N GLY A 187 5.86 -9.41 14.38
CA GLY A 187 5.48 -10.70 14.96
C GLY A 187 4.24 -10.60 15.85
N VAL A 188 3.41 -9.55 15.68
CA VAL A 188 2.21 -9.29 16.49
C VAL A 188 0.98 -9.50 15.63
N ASP A 189 -0.01 -10.19 16.16
CA ASP A 189 -1.29 -10.41 15.51
C ASP A 189 -2.37 -9.49 16.12
N PRO A 190 -2.85 -8.46 15.39
CA PRO A 190 -3.87 -7.55 15.88
C PRO A 190 -5.30 -8.11 15.86
N VAL A 191 -5.54 -9.21 15.12
CA VAL A 191 -6.86 -9.86 15.00
C VAL A 191 -7.98 -8.90 14.56
N ARG A 192 -7.67 -7.92 13.69
CA ARG A 192 -8.65 -6.93 13.21
C ARG A 192 -9.74 -7.54 12.35
N LEU A 193 -9.41 -8.54 11.52
CA LEU A 193 -10.34 -9.12 10.57
C LEU A 193 -11.59 -9.71 11.27
N VAL A 194 -11.41 -10.32 12.45
CA VAL A 194 -12.51 -10.83 13.29
C VAL A 194 -13.28 -9.70 13.96
N SER A 195 -12.61 -8.58 14.24
CA SER A 195 -13.19 -7.37 14.81
C SER A 195 -13.81 -6.43 13.78
N CYS A 196 -13.88 -6.83 12.51
CA CYS A 196 -14.39 -6.00 11.43
C CYS A 196 -15.81 -5.51 11.76
N LYS A 197 -16.07 -4.22 11.54
CA LYS A 197 -17.38 -3.59 11.81
C LYS A 197 -18.51 -4.33 11.11
N PHE A 198 -18.25 -4.93 9.95
CA PHE A 198 -19.19 -5.78 9.23
C PHE A 198 -19.66 -6.95 10.11
N ILE A 199 -18.73 -7.79 10.60
CA ILE A 199 -19.02 -8.95 11.44
C ILE A 199 -19.67 -8.51 12.78
N LYS A 200 -19.14 -7.45 13.42
CA LYS A 200 -19.68 -6.92 14.68
C LYS A 200 -21.10 -6.34 14.56
N SER A 201 -21.40 -5.63 13.47
CA SER A 201 -22.72 -5.04 13.24
C SER A 201 -23.81 -6.07 12.94
N ARG A 202 -23.42 -7.28 12.50
CA ARG A 202 -24.32 -8.37 12.13
C ARG A 202 -24.53 -9.43 13.21
N LEU A 203 -23.65 -9.46 14.22
CA LEU A 203 -23.72 -10.41 15.35
C LEU A 203 -24.50 -9.91 16.59
N ASN A 204 -25.29 -8.84 16.49
CA ASN A 204 -26.17 -8.34 17.58
C ASN A 204 -25.55 -8.35 18.99
N GLY A 205 -24.28 -8.00 19.13
CA GLY A 205 -23.60 -7.86 20.43
C GLY A 205 -23.43 -9.13 21.28
N ASN A 206 -24.01 -10.27 20.92
CA ASN A 206 -23.91 -11.53 21.67
C ASN A 206 -23.04 -12.53 20.90
N VAL A 207 -21.74 -12.50 21.21
CA VAL A 207 -20.78 -13.50 20.76
C VAL A 207 -20.89 -14.70 21.69
N GLN A 208 -21.53 -15.79 21.27
CA GLN A 208 -21.29 -17.09 21.92
C GLN A 208 -21.06 -18.23 20.92
N HIS A 209 -21.73 -18.35 19.77
CA HIS A 209 -21.44 -19.45 18.83
C HIS A 209 -21.73 -19.08 17.37
N VAL A 210 -20.79 -19.37 16.46
CA VAL A 210 -21.01 -19.41 15.01
C VAL A 210 -20.71 -20.84 14.54
N GLU A 211 -21.75 -21.65 14.37
CA GLU A 211 -21.61 -22.99 13.81
C GLU A 211 -21.39 -22.91 12.29
N VAL A 212 -20.17 -23.24 11.84
CA VAL A 212 -19.87 -23.46 10.43
C VAL A 212 -19.92 -24.96 10.16
N GLY A 213 -21.10 -25.47 9.79
CA GLY A 213 -21.25 -26.86 9.33
C GLY A 213 -20.48 -27.10 8.03
N VAL A 214 -19.58 -28.08 8.03
CA VAL A 214 -18.99 -28.71 6.85
C VAL A 214 -19.40 -30.18 6.89
N GLU A 215 -20.13 -30.64 5.87
CA GLU A 215 -20.37 -32.07 5.66
C GLU A 215 -19.04 -32.77 5.36
N GLY A 216 -18.68 -33.74 6.20
CA GLY A 216 -17.41 -34.46 6.10
C GLY A 216 -16.65 -34.56 7.43
N GLY A 217 -17.33 -35.01 8.49
CA GLY A 217 -16.75 -35.69 9.66
C GLY A 217 -15.37 -35.23 10.16
N LYS A 218 -15.25 -33.97 10.60
CA LYS A 218 -14.39 -33.49 11.70
C LYS A 218 -14.74 -32.03 11.98
N SER A 219 -15.53 -31.83 13.04
CA SER A 219 -15.96 -30.52 13.53
C SER A 219 -14.81 -29.83 14.27
N ASN A 220 -14.13 -28.88 13.64
CA ASN A 220 -13.41 -27.85 14.37
C ASN A 220 -14.33 -26.63 14.45
N CYS A 221 -15.09 -26.53 15.54
CA CYS A 221 -15.88 -25.36 15.86
C CYS A 221 -14.94 -24.15 15.94
N ILE A 222 -15.24 -23.06 15.24
CA ILE A 222 -14.63 -21.77 15.54
C ILE A 222 -15.37 -21.24 16.76
N ASP A 223 -14.85 -21.53 17.95
CA ASP A 223 -15.32 -20.86 19.15
C ASP A 223 -14.81 -19.41 19.11
N CYS A 224 -15.68 -18.48 18.74
CA CYS A 224 -15.35 -17.05 18.78
C CYS A 224 -15.08 -16.54 20.20
N SER A 225 -15.38 -17.33 21.26
CA SER A 225 -15.09 -16.97 22.65
C SER A 225 -13.60 -17.07 23.02
N ASP A 226 -12.79 -17.82 22.25
CA ASP A 226 -11.33 -17.88 22.44
C ASP A 226 -10.60 -16.58 22.06
N TYR A 227 -11.26 -15.68 21.32
CA TYR A 227 -10.62 -14.51 20.72
C TYR A 227 -11.09 -13.17 21.29
N ILE A 228 -12.16 -13.12 22.08
CA ILE A 228 -12.71 -11.87 22.63
C ILE A 228 -13.29 -12.12 24.03
N GLN A 229 -12.55 -11.78 25.09
CA GLN A 229 -13.16 -11.44 26.39
C GLN A 229 -13.09 -9.92 26.63
N PRO A 230 -14.16 -9.27 27.13
CA PRO A 230 -14.26 -7.80 27.19
C PRO A 230 -13.40 -7.14 28.26
N ASN A 231 -12.80 -7.91 29.16
CA ASN A 231 -12.09 -7.38 30.32
C ASN A 231 -10.69 -7.99 30.36
N GLY A 232 -9.65 -7.15 30.31
CA GLY A 232 -8.24 -7.52 30.27
C GLY A 232 -7.73 -8.29 31.49
N GLN A 233 -8.26 -9.48 31.77
CA GLN A 233 -7.66 -10.47 32.63
C GLN A 233 -6.78 -11.40 31.80
N SER A 234 -5.57 -11.63 32.30
CA SER A 234 -4.59 -12.52 31.71
C SER A 234 -5.15 -13.93 31.52
N LEU A 235 -4.80 -14.56 30.39
CA LEU A 235 -4.82 -16.01 30.24
C LEU A 235 -4.03 -16.68 31.37
N SER A 236 -4.71 -17.06 32.44
CA SER A 236 -4.23 -18.02 33.43
C SER A 236 -5.33 -19.05 33.68
N SER A 237 -5.17 -20.23 33.06
CA SER A 237 -5.53 -21.57 33.57
C SER A 237 -6.05 -22.58 32.53
N HIS A 238 -6.35 -22.19 31.28
CA HIS A 238 -6.64 -23.14 30.19
C HIS A 238 -5.62 -23.07 29.03
N ALA A 239 -4.34 -22.93 29.39
CA ALA A 239 -3.21 -22.88 28.46
C ALA A 239 -2.70 -24.29 28.06
N GLU A 240 -3.61 -25.14 27.59
CA GLU A 240 -3.25 -26.39 26.89
C GLU A 240 -3.49 -26.27 25.37
N ASP A 241 -4.58 -25.67 24.91
CA ASP A 241 -4.82 -25.49 23.46
C ASP A 241 -3.99 -24.38 22.80
N GLY A 242 -3.55 -23.37 23.56
CA GLY A 242 -2.58 -22.38 23.08
C GLY A 242 -1.18 -22.97 22.81
N ARG A 243 -0.84 -24.12 23.40
CA ARG A 243 0.39 -24.87 23.10
C ARG A 243 0.25 -25.74 21.85
N THR A 244 -0.96 -26.17 21.54
CA THR A 244 -1.29 -26.92 20.31
C THR A 244 -1.28 -25.97 19.09
N LEU A 245 -1.77 -24.73 19.24
CA LEU A 245 -1.87 -23.72 18.18
C LEU A 245 -0.51 -23.15 17.70
N GLN A 246 0.50 -23.07 18.57
CA GLN A 246 1.88 -22.72 18.17
C GLN A 246 2.56 -23.83 17.35
N ARG A 247 2.06 -25.06 17.43
CA ARG A 247 2.72 -26.25 16.90
C ARG A 247 2.38 -26.54 15.44
N GLU A 248 1.22 -26.09 14.94
CA GLU A 248 0.74 -26.44 13.59
C GLU A 248 1.04 -25.41 12.49
N SER A 249 1.24 -24.12 12.83
CA SER A 249 1.65 -23.08 11.85
C SER A 249 3.15 -22.79 11.83
N GLY A 250 3.88 -23.16 12.90
CA GLY A 250 5.28 -22.79 13.08
C GLY A 250 5.53 -21.28 13.30
N VAL A 251 4.48 -20.46 13.47
CA VAL A 251 4.57 -19.01 13.69
C VAL A 251 4.33 -18.70 15.17
N SER A 252 5.36 -18.23 15.87
CA SER A 252 5.26 -17.78 17.27
C SER A 252 5.04 -16.27 17.32
N TYR A 253 3.93 -15.84 17.92
CA TYR A 253 3.57 -14.42 18.04
C TYR A 253 4.09 -13.80 19.34
N MET A 254 4.50 -12.54 19.26
CA MET A 254 4.84 -11.71 20.40
C MET A 254 3.57 -11.38 21.20
N LYS A 255 3.58 -11.69 22.50
CA LYS A 255 2.49 -11.30 23.40
C LYS A 255 2.53 -9.79 23.67
N VAL A 256 1.48 -9.06 23.33
CA VAL A 256 1.37 -7.61 23.59
C VAL A 256 0.07 -7.34 24.35
N PRO A 257 0.04 -6.40 25.32
CA PRO A 257 -1.20 -5.96 25.97
C PRO A 257 -2.29 -5.56 24.96
N GLY A 258 -3.51 -6.02 25.19
CA GLY A 258 -4.63 -5.82 24.26
C GLY A 258 -4.99 -4.35 24.02
N ASP A 259 -4.85 -3.50 25.05
CA ASP A 259 -5.07 -2.06 24.96
C ASP A 259 -4.05 -1.37 24.03
N LEU A 260 -2.79 -1.82 24.03
CA LEU A 260 -1.75 -1.32 23.13
C LEU A 260 -2.00 -1.75 21.69
N ILE A 261 -2.40 -3.02 21.47
CA ILE A 261 -2.77 -3.52 20.15
C ILE A 261 -3.95 -2.72 19.60
N GLN A 262 -5.01 -2.54 20.38
CA GLN A 262 -6.20 -1.78 19.98
C GLN A 262 -5.84 -0.31 19.69
N GLY A 263 -5.05 0.32 20.57
CA GLY A 263 -4.60 1.69 20.38
C GLY A 263 -3.79 1.88 19.09
N PHE A 264 -2.93 0.92 18.74
CA PHE A 264 -2.19 0.94 17.48
C PHE A 264 -3.13 0.72 16.28
N ALA A 265 -3.99 -0.29 16.36
CA ALA A 265 -4.93 -0.67 15.31
C ALA A 265 -5.88 0.50 14.94
N GLU A 266 -6.32 1.30 15.90
CA GLU A 266 -7.14 2.48 15.68
C GLU A 266 -6.32 3.73 15.34
N GLY A 267 -5.21 3.95 16.06
CA GLY A 267 -4.38 5.15 15.95
C GLY A 267 -3.64 5.26 14.62
N PHE A 268 -3.06 4.16 14.12
CA PHE A 268 -2.26 4.20 12.89
C PHE A 268 -3.07 4.63 11.65
N PRO A 269 -4.18 3.97 11.28
CA PRO A 269 -5.02 4.44 10.16
C PRO A 269 -5.56 5.86 10.36
N ALA A 270 -5.93 6.23 11.59
CA ALA A 270 -6.41 7.58 11.87
C ALA A 270 -5.33 8.64 11.61
N ALA A 271 -4.08 8.36 12.00
CA ALA A 271 -2.94 9.24 11.73
C ALA A 271 -2.70 9.41 10.23
N LEU A 272 -2.70 8.31 9.47
CA LEU A 272 -2.52 8.33 8.02
C LEU A 272 -3.62 9.13 7.31
N HIS A 273 -4.87 8.93 7.68
CA HIS A 273 -5.98 9.67 7.09
C HIS A 273 -5.86 11.18 7.35
N ILE A 274 -5.44 11.59 8.53
CA ILE A 274 -5.23 13.00 8.85
C ILE A 274 -4.06 13.57 8.04
N ILE A 275 -2.95 12.84 7.94
CA ILE A 275 -1.78 13.24 7.15
C ILE A 275 -2.12 13.36 5.66
N ALA A 276 -2.88 12.41 5.11
CA ALA A 276 -3.37 12.46 3.73
C ALA A 276 -4.16 13.75 3.44
N ASN A 277 -5.03 14.14 4.37
CA ASN A 277 -5.82 15.37 4.23
C ASN A 277 -4.97 16.66 4.30
N ARG A 278 -3.73 16.61 4.81
CA ARG A 278 -2.83 17.78 4.79
C ARG A 278 -2.39 18.15 3.37
N PHE A 279 -2.30 17.19 2.44
CA PHE A 279 -2.01 17.48 1.03
C PHE A 279 -3.08 18.33 0.37
N LEU A 280 -4.32 18.26 0.90
CA LEU A 280 -5.47 19.02 0.41
C LEU A 280 -5.72 20.31 1.19
N THR A 281 -4.96 20.54 2.26
CA THR A 281 -5.14 21.66 3.18
C THR A 281 -3.98 22.65 3.00
N PRO A 282 -4.25 23.95 2.78
CA PRO A 282 -3.17 24.93 2.68
C PRO A 282 -2.23 24.89 3.89
N LYS A 283 -0.92 25.00 3.65
CA LYS A 283 0.13 24.76 4.65
C LYS A 283 -0.08 25.54 5.96
N PHE A 284 -0.42 26.83 5.82
CA PHE A 284 -0.67 27.70 6.97
C PHE A 284 -1.86 27.27 7.83
N VAL A 285 -2.90 26.65 7.23
CA VAL A 285 -4.12 26.24 7.95
C VAL A 285 -3.83 25.08 8.89
N TRP A 286 -3.17 24.01 8.39
CA TRP A 286 -2.87 22.87 9.25
C TRP A 286 -1.77 23.20 10.27
N GLN A 287 -0.81 24.07 9.93
CA GLN A 287 0.19 24.57 10.88
C GLN A 287 -0.45 25.37 12.03
N ALA A 288 -1.44 26.21 11.73
CA ALA A 288 -2.20 26.92 12.75
C ALA A 288 -2.99 25.95 13.66
N LYS A 289 -3.68 24.97 13.07
CA LYS A 289 -4.36 23.90 13.84
C LYS A 289 -3.40 23.14 14.75
N ARG A 290 -2.16 22.91 14.30
CA ARG A 290 -1.11 22.23 15.08
C ARG A 290 -0.66 23.09 16.26
N ARG A 291 -0.36 24.37 16.03
CA ARG A 291 0.06 25.31 17.08
C ARG A 291 -1.01 25.47 18.16
N LEU A 292 -2.27 25.57 17.75
CA LEU A 292 -3.42 25.67 18.67
C LEU A 292 -3.86 24.33 19.26
N ASN A 293 -3.33 23.20 18.75
CA ASN A 293 -3.72 21.84 19.14
C ASN A 293 -5.25 21.62 19.06
N ILE A 294 -5.85 21.97 17.92
CA ILE A 294 -7.30 21.86 17.67
C ILE A 294 -7.62 20.97 16.47
N GLY A 295 -8.87 20.49 16.40
CA GLY A 295 -9.40 19.77 15.25
C GLY A 295 -8.61 18.51 14.88
N SER A 296 -8.25 18.39 13.60
CA SER A 296 -7.52 17.24 13.05
C SER A 296 -6.14 17.04 13.68
N GLU A 297 -5.41 18.12 13.98
CA GLU A 297 -4.06 18.04 14.54
C GLU A 297 -4.07 17.58 16.01
N LYS A 298 -5.12 17.92 16.78
CA LYS A 298 -5.35 17.34 18.11
C LYS A 298 -5.56 15.84 18.02
N LYS A 299 -6.42 15.38 17.11
CA LYS A 299 -6.69 13.95 16.89
C LYS A 299 -5.43 13.20 16.48
N LEU A 300 -4.63 13.79 15.59
CA LEU A 300 -3.35 13.22 15.18
C LEU A 300 -2.40 13.03 16.36
N ARG A 301 -2.28 14.02 17.25
CA ARG A 301 -1.44 13.89 18.45
C ARG A 301 -1.85 12.71 19.34
N HIS A 302 -3.15 12.48 19.52
CA HIS A 302 -3.66 11.34 20.30
C HIS A 302 -3.36 10.01 19.60
N ALA A 303 -3.61 9.94 18.28
CA ALA A 303 -3.32 8.78 17.46
C ALA A 303 -1.82 8.41 17.49
N LEU A 304 -0.93 9.39 17.30
CA LEU A 304 0.51 9.19 17.36
C LEU A 304 0.99 8.77 18.75
N LYS A 305 0.34 9.22 19.83
CA LYS A 305 0.67 8.76 21.19
C LYS A 305 0.41 7.26 21.34
N ALA A 306 -0.69 6.74 20.80
CA ALA A 306 -1.00 5.32 20.83
C ALA A 306 -0.02 4.50 19.97
N VAL A 307 0.28 4.97 18.75
CA VAL A 307 1.26 4.33 17.85
C VAL A 307 2.65 4.27 18.47
N ASN A 308 3.13 5.38 19.05
CA ASN A 308 4.45 5.41 19.69
C ASN A 308 4.52 4.47 20.91
N LYS A 309 3.49 4.43 21.76
CA LYS A 309 3.44 3.51 22.90
C LYS A 309 3.58 2.04 22.47
N PHE A 310 2.83 1.64 21.45
CA PHE A 310 2.91 0.30 20.89
C PHE A 310 4.30 0.00 20.33
N ALA A 311 4.84 0.89 19.50
CA ALA A 311 6.12 0.65 18.85
C ALA A 311 7.28 0.57 19.86
N THR A 312 7.31 1.44 20.87
CA THR A 312 8.28 1.38 21.97
C THR A 312 8.20 0.05 22.71
N PHE A 313 6.99 -0.38 23.09
CA PHE A 313 6.79 -1.66 23.79
C PHE A 313 7.32 -2.85 22.99
N VAL A 314 6.99 -2.92 21.70
CA VAL A 314 7.39 -4.02 20.82
C VAL A 314 8.91 -4.04 20.61
N ILE A 315 9.55 -2.88 20.45
CA ILE A 315 11.02 -2.78 20.30
C ILE A 315 11.73 -3.22 21.58
N GLU A 316 11.30 -2.71 22.74
CA GLU A 316 11.88 -3.09 24.04
C GLU A 316 11.74 -4.59 24.30
N LYS A 317 10.55 -5.14 24.05
CA LYS A 317 10.30 -6.57 24.20
C LYS A 317 11.17 -7.39 23.23
N SER A 318 11.29 -6.95 21.99
CA SER A 318 12.13 -7.57 20.97
C SER A 318 13.60 -7.63 21.35
N LYS A 319 14.13 -6.60 22.02
CA LYS A 319 15.52 -6.58 22.51
C LYS A 319 15.78 -7.56 23.64
N ASN A 320 14.80 -7.74 24.52
CA ASN A 320 14.92 -8.57 25.72
C ASN A 320 14.70 -10.06 25.44
N GLU A 321 13.98 -10.39 24.36
CA GLU A 321 13.78 -11.76 23.92
C GLU A 321 14.92 -12.19 22.99
N ASN A 322 15.69 -13.21 23.38
CA ASN A 322 16.75 -13.80 22.54
C ASN A 322 16.10 -14.60 21.40
N SER A 323 15.71 -13.91 20.33
CA SER A 323 14.62 -14.40 19.49
C SER A 323 15.09 -15.04 18.19
N ARG A 324 14.77 -16.33 18.00
CA ARG A 324 14.74 -17.01 16.70
C ARG A 324 13.54 -16.58 15.83
N ARG A 325 13.07 -15.33 16.00
CA ARG A 325 11.90 -14.80 15.28
C ARG A 325 12.22 -14.52 13.82
N LYS A 326 11.21 -14.67 12.98
CA LYS A 326 11.28 -14.46 11.53
C LYS A 326 10.59 -13.17 11.09
N ASP A 327 10.18 -12.28 11.99
CA ASP A 327 9.61 -10.98 11.62
C ASP A 327 10.68 -9.95 11.21
N LEU A 328 10.26 -8.92 10.49
CA LEU A 328 11.15 -7.88 9.98
C LEU A 328 11.90 -7.17 11.10
N LEU A 329 11.25 -6.85 12.24
CA LEU A 329 11.92 -6.22 13.38
C LEU A 329 13.12 -7.07 13.85
N ALA A 330 12.92 -8.37 14.07
CA ALA A 330 14.00 -9.28 14.44
C ALA A 330 15.11 -9.34 13.37
N MET A 331 14.73 -9.47 12.09
CA MET A 331 15.71 -9.52 10.99
C MET A 331 16.50 -8.22 10.86
N PHE A 332 15.86 -7.06 10.99
CA PHE A 332 16.54 -5.76 10.93
C PHE A 332 17.55 -5.60 12.06
N MET A 333 17.16 -5.96 13.28
CA MET A 333 18.07 -5.92 14.43
C MET A 333 19.26 -6.87 14.26
N GLN A 334 19.07 -8.02 13.60
CA GLN A 334 20.15 -8.98 13.34
C GLN A 334 21.09 -8.47 12.24
N VAL A 335 20.55 -8.12 11.07
CA VAL A 335 21.35 -7.67 9.92
C VAL A 335 22.06 -6.36 10.21
N SER A 336 21.43 -5.43 10.94
CA SER A 336 22.08 -4.17 11.30
C SER A 336 23.32 -4.39 12.16
N LYS A 337 23.29 -5.33 13.12
CA LYS A 337 24.45 -5.65 13.96
C LYS A 337 25.60 -6.17 13.10
N THR A 338 25.33 -7.08 12.16
CA THR A 338 26.34 -7.65 11.27
C THR A 338 26.89 -6.63 10.28
N GLN A 339 26.02 -5.80 9.69
CA GLN A 339 26.41 -4.85 8.65
C GLN A 339 27.16 -3.64 9.23
N VAL A 340 26.80 -3.19 10.43
CA VAL A 340 27.57 -2.18 11.17
C VAL A 340 28.95 -2.74 11.54
N ALA A 341 29.05 -3.99 12.01
CA ALA A 341 30.34 -4.63 12.26
C ALA A 341 31.22 -4.70 11.00
N SER A 342 30.66 -5.05 9.84
CA SER A 342 31.42 -5.09 8.57
C SER A 342 31.86 -3.72 8.04
N LEU A 343 31.13 -2.65 8.37
CA LEU A 343 31.49 -1.28 7.98
C LEU A 343 32.63 -0.74 8.85
N LEU A 344 32.71 -1.16 10.12
CA LEU A 344 33.79 -0.82 11.03
C LEU A 344 35.12 -1.51 10.67
N GLU A 345 35.09 -2.59 9.87
CA GLU A 345 36.27 -3.32 9.42
C GLU A 345 36.79 -2.88 8.03
N GLY A 346 36.07 -2.00 7.30
CA GLY A 346 36.21 -1.87 5.85
C GLY A 346 36.60 -0.52 5.25
N GLU A 347 36.32 0.63 5.88
CA GLU A 347 36.68 1.95 5.30
C GLU A 347 36.53 3.07 6.35
N ASP A 348 37.54 3.93 6.43
CA ASP A 348 37.44 5.25 7.08
C ASP A 348 36.35 6.07 6.38
N ASP A 349 35.47 6.74 7.14
CA ASP A 349 34.54 7.80 6.70
C ASP A 349 33.02 7.49 6.63
N VAL A 350 32.48 6.72 7.59
CA VAL A 350 31.03 6.79 7.90
C VAL A 350 30.77 6.86 9.41
N THR A 351 31.16 7.96 10.05
CA THR A 351 30.68 8.30 11.40
C THR A 351 29.42 9.15 11.32
N TRP A 352 28.25 8.51 11.39
CA TRP A 352 27.00 9.20 11.66
C TRP A 352 26.91 9.48 13.16
N LYS A 353 27.23 10.70 13.59
CA LYS A 353 26.88 11.18 14.93
C LYS A 353 25.44 11.69 14.91
N GLU A 354 24.51 10.91 15.47
CA GLU A 354 23.28 11.49 16.00
C GLU A 354 23.70 12.49 17.09
N ASN A 355 23.18 13.72 17.03
CA ASN A 355 23.36 14.68 18.12
C ASN A 355 22.72 14.10 19.39
N GLY A 356 23.55 13.57 20.28
CA GLY A 356 23.15 13.04 21.58
C GLY A 356 23.93 11.77 21.90
N ASP A 357 24.92 11.92 22.77
CA ASP A 357 25.70 10.92 23.49
C ASP A 357 25.24 9.47 23.31
N ASN A 358 26.01 8.70 22.54
CA ASN A 358 26.53 7.42 22.99
C ASN A 358 27.77 7.08 22.16
N GLU A 359 28.90 6.99 22.84
CA GLU A 359 30.13 6.38 22.34
C GLU A 359 29.99 4.85 22.37
N GLU A 360 30.79 4.16 21.56
CA GLU A 360 30.78 2.73 21.19
C GLU A 360 29.97 2.41 19.92
N GLY A 361 30.48 1.50 19.09
CA GLY A 361 29.93 1.13 17.77
C GLY A 361 28.53 0.51 17.85
N GLN A 362 27.51 1.35 18.03
CA GLN A 362 26.22 0.93 18.57
C GLN A 362 25.15 0.69 17.51
N ALA A 363 24.27 -0.26 17.83
CA ALA A 363 23.12 -0.69 17.06
C ALA A 363 22.19 0.48 16.64
N LEU A 364 21.34 0.23 15.63
CA LEU A 364 20.24 1.12 15.22
C LEU A 364 19.53 1.74 16.44
N SER A 365 19.41 3.07 16.49
CA SER A 365 18.65 3.77 17.53
C SER A 365 17.17 3.35 17.50
N ASP A 366 16.52 3.34 18.66
CA ASP A 366 15.13 2.89 18.77
C ASP A 366 14.16 3.79 18.00
N SER A 367 14.50 5.08 17.91
CA SER A 367 13.82 6.05 17.06
C SER A 367 13.88 5.64 15.58
N LEU A 368 15.07 5.34 15.07
CA LEU A 368 15.26 4.97 13.67
C LEU A 368 14.61 3.61 13.36
N LEU A 369 14.72 2.63 14.26
CA LEU A 369 14.09 1.33 14.09
C LEU A 369 12.56 1.45 14.05
N LYS A 370 11.97 2.24 14.96
CA LYS A 370 10.54 2.58 14.93
C LYS A 370 10.14 3.21 13.60
N ASP A 371 10.88 4.22 13.15
CA ASP A 371 10.60 4.95 11.91
C ASP A 371 10.63 4.04 10.67
N ILE A 372 11.57 3.10 10.62
CA ILE A 372 11.67 2.05 9.59
C ILE A 372 10.46 1.10 9.63
N LEU A 373 10.06 0.63 10.81
CA LEU A 373 9.01 -0.38 10.92
C LEU A 373 7.62 0.20 10.65
N LEU A 374 7.34 1.41 11.15
CA LEU A 374 6.11 2.12 10.83
C LEU A 374 5.99 2.43 9.33
N SER A 375 7.12 2.68 8.66
CA SER A 375 7.19 2.81 7.21
C SER A 375 6.69 1.53 6.51
N PHE A 376 7.11 0.33 6.94
CA PHE A 376 6.65 -0.93 6.35
C PHE A 376 5.16 -1.19 6.52
N ILE A 377 4.57 -0.83 7.67
CA ILE A 377 3.12 -0.97 7.89
C ILE A 377 2.32 -0.14 6.89
N LEU A 378 2.72 1.13 6.64
CA LEU A 378 2.05 1.96 5.63
C LEU A 378 2.12 1.29 4.25
N ALA A 379 3.32 0.90 3.85
CA ALA A 379 3.54 0.38 2.51
C ALA A 379 2.82 -0.95 2.26
N GLY A 380 2.86 -1.88 3.22
CA GLY A 380 2.29 -3.22 3.05
C GLY A 380 0.78 -3.30 3.25
N ARG A 381 0.15 -2.34 3.94
CA ARG A 381 -1.29 -2.39 4.22
C ARG A 381 -2.15 -1.94 3.04
N GLU A 382 -2.20 -0.62 2.82
CA GLU A 382 -3.21 -0.04 1.93
C GLU A 382 -2.90 -0.33 0.45
N THR A 383 -1.62 -0.46 0.09
CA THR A 383 -1.26 -0.71 -1.31
C THR A 383 -1.63 -2.12 -1.76
N VAL A 384 -1.44 -3.12 -0.90
CA VAL A 384 -1.83 -4.51 -1.15
C VAL A 384 -3.35 -4.61 -1.18
N ALA A 385 -4.05 -4.01 -0.20
CA ALA A 385 -5.52 -4.01 -0.17
C ALA A 385 -6.13 -3.36 -1.41
N SER A 386 -5.57 -2.23 -1.85
CA SER A 386 -5.94 -1.56 -3.11
C SER A 386 -5.72 -2.48 -4.31
N GLY A 387 -4.56 -3.13 -4.41
CA GLY A 387 -4.24 -4.07 -5.49
C GLY A 387 -5.22 -5.25 -5.57
N ILE A 388 -5.59 -5.86 -4.44
CA ILE A 388 -6.62 -6.92 -4.39
C ILE A 388 -7.97 -6.35 -4.85
N THR A 389 -8.38 -5.21 -4.28
CA THR A 389 -9.69 -4.60 -4.52
C THR A 389 -9.92 -4.28 -5.99
N PHE A 390 -9.00 -3.58 -6.64
CA PHE A 390 -9.14 -3.22 -8.05
C PHE A 390 -9.01 -4.42 -8.99
N LEU A 391 -8.22 -5.43 -8.64
CA LEU A 391 -8.15 -6.67 -9.41
C LEU A 391 -9.48 -7.43 -9.35
N ILE A 392 -10.05 -7.65 -8.15
CA ILE A 392 -11.35 -8.31 -8.01
C ILE A 392 -12.45 -7.54 -8.74
N TRP A 393 -12.48 -6.21 -8.61
CA TRP A 393 -13.44 -5.39 -9.32
C TRP A 393 -13.33 -5.54 -10.85
N GLN A 394 -12.12 -5.55 -11.40
CA GLN A 394 -11.94 -5.79 -12.84
C GLN A 394 -12.31 -7.23 -13.22
N ILE A 395 -11.91 -8.25 -12.45
CA ILE A 395 -12.31 -9.64 -12.71
C ILE A 395 -13.84 -9.79 -12.79
N CYS A 396 -14.59 -9.10 -11.92
CA CYS A 396 -16.05 -9.10 -11.96
C CYS A 396 -16.65 -8.46 -13.24
N LEU A 397 -15.89 -7.60 -13.91
CA LEU A 397 -16.29 -6.92 -15.15
C LEU A 397 -15.89 -7.70 -16.42
N TYR A 398 -14.93 -8.62 -16.31
CA TYR A 398 -14.36 -9.37 -17.43
C TYR A 398 -14.41 -10.88 -17.14
N PRO A 399 -15.57 -11.55 -17.36
CA PRO A 399 -15.75 -12.97 -17.07
C PRO A 399 -14.75 -13.89 -17.77
N GLU A 400 -14.26 -13.51 -18.95
CA GLU A 400 -13.24 -14.23 -19.69
C GLU A 400 -11.89 -14.26 -18.94
N VAL A 401 -11.54 -13.17 -18.24
CA VAL A 401 -10.33 -13.10 -17.40
C VAL A 401 -10.53 -13.91 -16.13
N GLU A 402 -11.73 -13.87 -15.54
CA GLU A 402 -12.07 -14.72 -14.40
C GLU A 402 -11.88 -16.21 -14.74
N GLU A 403 -12.45 -16.66 -15.86
CA GLU A 403 -12.38 -18.07 -16.26
C GLU A 403 -10.94 -18.49 -16.58
N ALA A 404 -10.16 -17.65 -17.24
CA ALA A 404 -8.76 -17.95 -17.51
C ALA A 404 -7.91 -18.07 -16.22
N ILE A 405 -8.17 -17.22 -15.22
CA ILE A 405 -7.55 -17.35 -13.89
C ILE A 405 -8.00 -18.65 -13.21
N HIS A 406 -9.30 -18.96 -13.26
CA HIS A 406 -9.87 -20.16 -12.65
C HIS A 406 -9.31 -21.45 -13.27
N GLU A 407 -9.20 -21.54 -14.58
CA GLU A 407 -8.58 -22.67 -15.29
C GLU A 407 -7.08 -22.79 -14.99
N GLU A 408 -6.35 -21.67 -14.88
CA GLU A 408 -4.95 -21.68 -14.40
C GLU A 408 -4.84 -22.31 -13.00
N ILE A 409 -5.73 -21.93 -12.08
CA ILE A 409 -5.77 -22.47 -10.72
C ILE A 409 -6.12 -23.95 -10.72
N LYS A 410 -7.12 -24.39 -11.49
CA LYS A 410 -7.49 -25.81 -11.62
C LYS A 410 -6.31 -26.66 -12.09
N ARG A 411 -5.56 -26.20 -13.09
CA ARG A 411 -4.36 -26.89 -13.58
C ARG A 411 -3.31 -27.06 -12.48
N ILE A 412 -3.02 -26.00 -11.73
CA ILE A 412 -2.06 -26.05 -10.61
C ILE A 412 -2.51 -27.04 -9.53
N LEU A 413 -3.80 -27.05 -9.18
CA LEU A 413 -4.35 -27.97 -8.19
C LEU A 413 -4.32 -29.43 -8.67
N LYS A 414 -4.57 -29.68 -9.96
CA LYS A 414 -4.42 -31.01 -10.56
C LYS A 414 -2.97 -31.50 -10.49
N ASP A 415 -2.01 -30.63 -10.80
CA ASP A 415 -0.58 -30.96 -10.69
C ASP A 415 -0.17 -31.26 -9.24
N ARG A 416 -0.74 -30.56 -8.25
CA ARG A 416 -0.54 -30.86 -6.82
C ARG A 416 -1.01 -32.28 -6.46
N GLN A 417 -2.19 -32.68 -6.95
CA GLN A 417 -2.75 -34.01 -6.68
C GLN A 417 -1.92 -35.14 -7.30
N LEU A 418 -1.28 -34.88 -8.44
CA LEU A 418 -0.42 -35.85 -9.13
C LEU A 418 0.96 -35.98 -8.45
N ASN A 419 1.50 -34.89 -7.92
CA ASN A 419 2.85 -34.82 -7.36
C ASN A 419 2.88 -34.96 -5.83
N LYS A 420 2.09 -35.89 -5.24
CA LYS A 420 1.89 -36.10 -3.78
C LYS A 420 3.16 -36.26 -2.91
N SER A 421 4.35 -36.29 -3.49
CA SER A 421 5.63 -36.24 -2.78
C SER A 421 5.95 -34.82 -2.28
N GLY A 422 5.30 -34.39 -1.19
CA GLY A 422 5.78 -33.28 -0.33
C GLY A 422 4.95 -31.99 -0.30
N ALA A 423 3.76 -31.94 -0.91
CA ALA A 423 2.89 -30.77 -0.81
C ALA A 423 2.25 -30.66 0.59
N LYS A 424 2.14 -29.44 1.15
CA LYS A 424 1.31 -29.17 2.34
C LYS A 424 -0.11 -29.68 2.06
N GLU A 425 -0.52 -30.74 2.76
CA GLU A 425 -1.87 -31.33 2.65
C GLU A 425 -2.96 -30.34 3.13
N VAL A 426 -2.55 -29.35 3.94
CA VAL A 426 -3.37 -28.32 4.57
C VAL A 426 -2.86 -26.93 4.16
N GLY A 427 -3.69 -26.13 3.46
CA GLY A 427 -3.37 -24.76 3.06
C GLY A 427 -3.93 -24.35 1.68
N THR A 428 -3.75 -23.09 1.33
CA THR A 428 -4.13 -22.44 0.07
C THR A 428 -3.18 -22.82 -1.06
N PHE A 429 -2.03 -22.14 -1.19
CA PHE A 429 -1.02 -22.34 -2.24
C PHE A 429 0.39 -22.14 -1.67
N ALA A 430 1.31 -23.07 -1.96
CA ALA A 430 2.71 -22.93 -1.64
C ALA A 430 3.42 -21.92 -2.56
N TYR A 431 4.58 -21.40 -2.15
CA TYR A 431 5.33 -20.41 -2.92
C TYR A 431 5.59 -20.82 -4.38
N GLU A 432 6.02 -22.07 -4.60
CA GLU A 432 6.30 -22.60 -5.94
C GLU A 432 5.04 -22.74 -6.81
N GLU A 433 3.87 -22.93 -6.22
CA GLU A 433 2.60 -22.95 -6.95
C GLU A 433 2.18 -21.53 -7.31
N ILE A 434 2.33 -20.59 -6.37
CA ILE A 434 2.09 -19.17 -6.61
C ILE A 434 2.96 -18.71 -7.79
N ARG A 435 4.23 -19.12 -7.89
CA ARG A 435 5.11 -18.75 -9.02
C ARG A 435 4.58 -19.18 -10.39
N LYS A 436 3.82 -20.28 -10.48
CA LYS A 436 3.25 -20.82 -11.73
C LYS A 436 2.00 -20.08 -12.21
N MET A 437 1.40 -19.20 -11.38
CA MET A 437 0.22 -18.42 -11.77
C MET A 437 0.63 -17.22 -12.65
N HIS A 438 0.93 -17.48 -13.93
CA HIS A 438 1.40 -16.49 -14.89
C HIS A 438 0.27 -15.59 -15.38
N TYR A 439 -0.89 -16.15 -15.70
CA TYR A 439 -2.05 -15.40 -16.17
C TYR A 439 -2.61 -14.50 -15.05
N LEU A 440 -2.72 -15.01 -13.82
CA LEU A 440 -3.10 -14.17 -12.68
C LEU A 440 -2.08 -13.04 -12.42
N HIS A 441 -0.78 -13.29 -12.61
CA HIS A 441 0.24 -12.25 -12.46
C HIS A 441 0.15 -11.19 -13.57
N ALA A 442 -0.18 -11.60 -14.80
CA ALA A 442 -0.47 -10.72 -15.91
C ALA A 442 -1.72 -9.86 -15.64
N ALA A 443 -2.83 -10.46 -15.21
CA ALA A 443 -4.06 -9.74 -14.85
C ALA A 443 -3.85 -8.75 -13.71
N LEU A 444 -3.05 -9.12 -12.71
CA LEU A 444 -2.66 -8.24 -11.61
C LEU A 444 -1.80 -7.06 -12.09
N SER A 445 -0.82 -7.30 -12.95
CA SER A 445 0.03 -6.25 -13.51
C SER A 445 -0.76 -5.30 -14.41
N GLU A 446 -1.71 -5.82 -15.18
CA GLU A 446 -2.63 -5.01 -15.98
C GLU A 446 -3.59 -4.20 -15.12
N SER A 447 -4.10 -4.82 -14.05
CA SER A 447 -4.98 -4.18 -13.09
C SER A 447 -4.30 -2.97 -12.46
N MET A 448 -3.06 -3.13 -11.98
CA MET A 448 -2.30 -2.03 -11.38
C MET A 448 -1.76 -1.03 -12.41
N ARG A 449 -1.64 -1.38 -13.70
CA ARG A 449 -1.36 -0.40 -14.75
C ARG A 449 -2.49 0.61 -14.86
N LEU A 450 -3.73 0.13 -14.82
CA LEU A 450 -4.92 0.98 -14.87
C LEU A 450 -5.25 1.58 -13.49
N PHE A 451 -5.12 0.84 -12.41
CA PHE A 451 -5.49 1.29 -11.06
C PHE A 451 -4.30 1.12 -10.11
N PRO A 452 -3.22 1.90 -10.30
CA PRO A 452 -2.05 1.84 -9.45
C PRO A 452 -2.40 2.27 -8.02
N PRO A 453 -1.98 1.52 -6.99
CA PRO A 453 -2.20 1.93 -5.60
C PRO A 453 -1.63 3.30 -5.27
N ILE A 454 -0.51 3.69 -5.91
CA ILE A 454 0.10 5.03 -5.81
C ILE A 454 -0.02 5.71 -7.18
N PRO A 455 -0.96 6.66 -7.37
CA PRO A 455 -1.25 7.26 -8.67
C PRO A 455 -0.22 8.28 -9.15
N SER A 456 0.52 8.91 -8.22
CA SER A 456 1.54 9.91 -8.53
C SER A 456 2.62 9.92 -7.46
N ASP A 457 3.88 10.13 -7.84
CA ASP A 457 4.98 10.24 -6.88
C ASP A 457 5.77 11.53 -7.09
N PRO A 458 5.66 12.50 -6.15
CA PRO A 458 6.39 13.76 -6.23
C PRO A 458 7.84 13.62 -5.77
N LYS A 459 8.73 14.33 -6.46
CA LYS A 459 10.13 14.61 -6.11
C LYS A 459 10.39 16.10 -6.08
N TYR A 460 11.45 16.51 -5.41
CA TYR A 460 11.91 17.88 -5.34
C TYR A 460 13.12 18.06 -6.26
N ALA A 461 13.11 19.09 -7.10
CA ALA A 461 14.27 19.47 -7.90
C ALA A 461 15.30 20.20 -7.01
N ALA A 462 16.38 19.50 -6.66
CA ALA A 462 17.46 20.06 -5.83
C ALA A 462 18.30 21.09 -6.58
N GLU A 463 18.38 20.97 -7.91
CA GLU A 463 19.11 21.85 -8.81
C GLU A 463 18.28 22.12 -10.07
N ASP A 464 18.69 23.14 -10.83
CA ASP A 464 18.16 23.36 -12.18
C ASP A 464 18.53 22.17 -13.08
N ASP A 465 17.59 21.74 -13.93
CA ASP A 465 17.81 20.62 -14.85
C ASP A 465 16.95 20.74 -16.11
N VAL A 466 17.21 19.88 -17.10
CA VAL A 466 16.37 19.76 -18.29
C VAL A 466 15.99 18.29 -18.48
N LEU A 467 14.69 18.02 -18.50
CA LEU A 467 14.18 16.65 -18.72
C LEU A 467 14.45 16.20 -20.18
N PRO A 468 14.53 14.89 -20.44
CA PRO A 468 14.75 14.34 -21.78
C PRO A 468 13.80 14.84 -22.89
N ASP A 469 12.60 15.28 -22.55
CA ASP A 469 11.65 15.87 -23.49
C ASP A 469 11.86 17.38 -23.74
N GLY A 470 12.91 17.97 -23.16
CA GLY A 470 13.25 19.39 -23.26
C GLY A 470 12.61 20.28 -22.20
N THR A 471 11.77 19.73 -21.31
CA THR A 471 11.12 20.50 -20.24
C THR A 471 12.15 21.04 -19.26
N LYS A 472 12.18 22.36 -19.08
CA LYS A 472 13.08 23.02 -18.11
C LYS A 472 12.54 22.86 -16.70
N VAL A 473 13.41 22.42 -15.80
CA VAL A 473 13.14 22.26 -14.36
C VAL A 473 13.95 23.30 -13.62
N GLN A 474 13.31 24.09 -12.77
CA GLN A 474 14.00 25.02 -11.87
C GLN A 474 14.17 24.39 -10.49
N LYS A 475 15.27 24.69 -9.84
CA LYS A 475 15.52 24.40 -8.43
C LYS A 475 14.33 24.86 -7.59
N GLY A 476 13.87 23.99 -6.70
CA GLY A 476 12.70 24.26 -5.85
C GLY A 476 11.37 23.78 -6.43
N TYR A 477 11.32 23.40 -7.71
CA TYR A 477 10.10 22.82 -8.28
C TYR A 477 9.85 21.42 -7.74
N GLU A 478 8.59 21.03 -7.72
CA GLU A 478 8.23 19.63 -7.60
C GLU A 478 8.20 18.99 -8.99
N VAL A 479 8.69 17.77 -9.12
CA VAL A 479 8.59 16.96 -10.34
C VAL A 479 7.91 15.65 -9.98
N SER A 480 6.73 15.41 -10.52
CA SER A 480 5.88 14.27 -10.20
C SER A 480 5.60 13.45 -11.44
N TYR A 481 5.93 12.16 -11.42
CA TYR A 481 5.47 11.26 -12.46
C TYR A 481 4.11 10.68 -12.09
N ASN A 482 3.16 10.83 -13.01
CA ASN A 482 1.76 10.46 -12.83
C ASN A 482 1.53 9.05 -13.36
N VAL A 483 1.73 8.05 -12.50
CA VAL A 483 1.61 6.62 -12.81
C VAL A 483 0.22 6.29 -13.38
N PHE A 484 -0.84 6.93 -12.88
CA PHE A 484 -2.21 6.71 -13.37
C PHE A 484 -2.40 7.17 -14.82
N ALA A 485 -1.85 8.33 -15.19
CA ALA A 485 -1.87 8.84 -16.55
C ALA A 485 -0.92 8.07 -17.47
N MET A 486 0.29 7.73 -16.99
CA MET A 486 1.23 6.85 -17.71
C MET A 486 0.60 5.53 -18.10
N GLY A 487 -0.16 4.94 -17.17
CA GLY A 487 -0.91 3.72 -17.38
C GLY A 487 -1.94 3.84 -18.51
N ARG A 488 -2.38 5.04 -18.90
CA ARG A 488 -3.42 5.25 -19.94
C ARG A 488 -2.89 6.00 -21.18
N ALA A 489 -1.62 6.37 -21.20
CA ALA A 489 -1.07 7.16 -22.28
C ALA A 489 -0.97 6.33 -23.58
N ARG A 490 -1.69 6.75 -24.62
CA ARG A 490 -1.67 6.13 -25.97
C ARG A 490 -0.25 6.05 -26.54
N GLN A 491 0.57 7.08 -26.33
CA GLN A 491 1.96 7.13 -26.77
C GLN A 491 2.86 6.09 -26.08
N VAL A 492 2.45 5.56 -24.92
CA VAL A 492 3.20 4.58 -24.13
C VAL A 492 2.68 3.16 -24.37
N TRP A 493 1.37 2.99 -24.45
CA TRP A 493 0.70 1.67 -24.48
C TRP A 493 -0.01 1.33 -25.79
N GLY A 494 -0.05 2.24 -26.77
CA GLY A 494 -0.76 2.07 -28.03
C GLY A 494 -2.25 2.36 -27.94
N ASP A 495 -2.99 2.05 -29.01
CA ASP A 495 -4.41 2.39 -29.16
C ASP A 495 -5.33 1.66 -28.18
N ASP A 496 -4.89 0.51 -27.67
CA ASP A 496 -5.64 -0.28 -26.68
C ASP A 496 -5.29 0.09 -25.23
N CYS A 497 -4.66 1.26 -24.99
CA CYS A 497 -4.19 1.69 -23.67
C CYS A 497 -5.27 1.74 -22.58
N LEU A 498 -6.54 1.91 -22.93
CA LEU A 498 -7.65 1.93 -21.97
C LEU A 498 -8.27 0.55 -21.72
N LYS A 499 -7.95 -0.46 -22.53
CA LYS A 499 -8.49 -1.81 -22.36
C LYS A 499 -7.76 -2.54 -21.25
N PHE A 500 -8.50 -3.27 -20.41
CA PHE A 500 -7.95 -4.25 -19.50
C PHE A 500 -7.62 -5.52 -20.29
N LYS A 501 -6.34 -5.72 -20.61
CA LYS A 501 -5.85 -6.82 -21.45
C LYS A 501 -4.64 -7.52 -20.80
N PRO A 502 -4.86 -8.54 -19.94
CA PRO A 502 -3.78 -9.30 -19.31
C PRO A 502 -2.75 -9.85 -20.30
N GLU A 503 -3.19 -10.23 -21.50
CA GLU A 503 -2.35 -10.86 -22.54
C GLU A 503 -1.18 -9.99 -22.98
N ARG A 504 -1.18 -8.67 -22.72
CA ARG A 504 -0.03 -7.80 -23.01
C ARG A 504 1.22 -8.14 -22.20
N TRP A 505 1.03 -8.89 -21.12
CA TRP A 505 2.07 -9.27 -20.16
C TRP A 505 2.50 -10.73 -20.35
N LEU A 506 2.06 -11.39 -21.43
CA LEU A 506 2.37 -12.79 -21.69
C LEU A 506 3.27 -12.93 -22.92
N GLY A 507 4.25 -13.82 -22.84
CA GLY A 507 5.06 -14.27 -23.97
C GLY A 507 4.28 -15.26 -24.84
N GLU A 508 4.90 -15.70 -25.94
CA GLU A 508 4.31 -16.69 -26.86
C GLU A 508 4.03 -18.04 -26.18
N ASP A 509 4.80 -18.37 -25.15
CA ASP A 509 4.65 -19.57 -24.32
C ASP A 509 3.61 -19.41 -23.19
N GLY A 510 2.95 -18.25 -23.09
CA GLY A 510 2.02 -17.93 -22.01
C GLY A 510 2.69 -17.62 -20.67
N ALA A 511 4.03 -17.52 -20.62
CA ALA A 511 4.74 -17.10 -19.42
C ALA A 511 4.64 -15.57 -19.24
N PHE A 512 4.62 -15.13 -17.99
CA PHE A 512 4.62 -13.70 -17.67
C PHE A 512 5.93 -13.03 -18.11
N VAL A 513 5.81 -11.93 -18.86
CA VAL A 513 6.91 -11.09 -19.32
C VAL A 513 6.78 -9.70 -18.71
N ALA A 514 7.74 -9.34 -17.86
CA ALA A 514 7.78 -8.02 -17.25
C ALA A 514 8.19 -6.96 -18.28
N VAL A 515 7.49 -5.82 -18.27
CA VAL A 515 7.93 -4.63 -19.01
C VAL A 515 8.93 -3.80 -18.20
N SER A 516 9.61 -2.88 -18.88
CA SER A 516 10.53 -1.93 -18.23
C SER A 516 9.87 -1.22 -17.02
N PRO A 517 10.51 -1.20 -15.84
CA PRO A 517 10.00 -0.48 -14.66
C PRO A 517 9.80 1.03 -14.90
N PHE A 518 10.50 1.61 -15.86
CA PHE A 518 10.34 3.03 -16.23
C PHE A 518 9.10 3.27 -17.09
N LYS A 519 8.64 2.24 -17.82
CA LYS A 519 7.35 2.23 -18.53
C LYS A 519 6.18 1.91 -17.59
N TYR A 520 6.43 1.08 -16.57
CA TYR A 520 5.48 0.64 -15.56
C TYR A 520 5.99 0.91 -14.14
N PRO A 521 5.99 2.18 -13.67
CA PRO A 521 6.57 2.55 -12.38
C PRO A 521 5.63 2.35 -11.19
N VAL A 522 4.69 1.39 -11.26
CA VAL A 522 3.79 1.04 -10.14
C VAL A 522 4.57 0.67 -8.89
N PHE A 523 5.64 -0.10 -9.09
CA PHE A 523 6.58 -0.46 -8.03
C PHE A 523 7.83 0.42 -8.07
N GLN A 524 7.73 1.65 -8.54
CA GLN A 524 8.87 2.56 -8.75
C GLN A 524 9.89 1.96 -9.73
N ALA A 525 11.05 2.60 -9.89
CA ALA A 525 12.12 2.12 -10.74
C ALA A 525 13.50 2.52 -10.21
N GLY A 526 14.55 1.94 -10.80
CA GLY A 526 15.94 2.24 -10.46
C GLY A 526 16.24 1.99 -8.98
N LEU A 527 16.97 2.91 -8.36
CA LEU A 527 17.39 2.82 -6.96
C LEU A 527 16.20 2.83 -5.97
N ARG A 528 15.02 3.31 -6.39
CA ARG A 528 13.80 3.43 -5.56
C ARG A 528 12.80 2.30 -5.78
N THR A 529 13.11 1.29 -6.58
CA THR A 529 12.25 0.11 -6.82
C THR A 529 11.65 -0.40 -5.50
N CYS A 530 10.37 -0.75 -5.44
CA CYS A 530 9.73 -1.17 -4.21
C CYS A 530 10.38 -2.45 -3.66
N LEU A 531 10.77 -2.43 -2.37
CA LEU A 531 11.34 -3.60 -1.69
C LEU A 531 10.32 -4.72 -1.53
N GLY A 532 9.07 -4.36 -1.24
CA GLY A 532 7.96 -5.29 -1.05
C GLY A 532 7.29 -5.76 -2.34
N LYS A 533 7.86 -5.50 -3.53
CA LYS A 533 7.25 -5.83 -4.83
C LYS A 533 6.85 -7.31 -4.90
N ASP A 534 7.79 -8.21 -4.62
CA ASP A 534 7.54 -9.65 -4.71
C ASP A 534 6.51 -10.11 -3.67
N PHE A 535 6.55 -9.54 -2.47
CA PHE A 535 5.61 -9.88 -1.39
C PHE A 535 4.19 -9.41 -1.69
N ALA A 536 4.05 -8.22 -2.28
CA ALA A 536 2.76 -7.72 -2.75
C ALA A 536 2.19 -8.68 -3.81
N TYR A 537 2.99 -9.10 -4.80
CA TYR A 537 2.54 -10.08 -5.79
C TYR A 537 2.15 -11.42 -5.16
N ILE A 538 2.94 -11.93 -4.21
CA ILE A 538 2.62 -13.19 -3.50
C ILE A 538 1.29 -13.07 -2.76
N GLN A 539 1.13 -12.07 -1.89
CA GLN A 539 -0.07 -11.91 -1.07
C GLN A 539 -1.32 -11.68 -1.92
N ILE A 540 -1.26 -10.80 -2.92
CA ILE A 540 -2.42 -10.51 -3.78
C ILE A 540 -2.81 -11.77 -4.55
N LYS A 541 -1.84 -12.48 -5.15
CA LYS A 541 -2.12 -13.72 -5.89
C LYS A 541 -2.71 -14.79 -4.99
N GLN A 542 -2.19 -14.97 -3.79
CA GLN A 542 -2.68 -15.98 -2.86
C GLN A 542 -4.12 -15.71 -2.42
N VAL A 543 -4.46 -14.45 -2.10
CA VAL A 543 -5.84 -14.06 -1.79
C VAL A 543 -6.74 -14.27 -3.01
N VAL A 544 -6.41 -13.68 -4.16
CA VAL A 544 -7.27 -13.75 -5.35
C VAL A 544 -7.44 -15.18 -5.85
N ALA A 545 -6.38 -15.99 -5.86
CA ALA A 545 -6.49 -17.39 -6.25
C ALA A 545 -7.39 -18.18 -5.30
N SER A 546 -7.32 -17.93 -3.99
CA SER A 546 -8.20 -18.59 -3.01
C SER A 546 -9.67 -18.19 -3.21
N LEU A 547 -9.91 -16.91 -3.51
CA LEU A 547 -11.27 -16.41 -3.77
C LEU A 547 -11.85 -16.97 -5.07
N VAL A 548 -11.10 -16.91 -6.17
CA VAL A 548 -11.56 -17.38 -7.50
C VAL A 548 -11.74 -18.90 -7.53
N ARG A 549 -10.94 -19.65 -6.75
CA ARG A 549 -11.12 -21.10 -6.56
C ARG A 549 -12.48 -21.45 -5.99
N ASP A 550 -12.89 -20.77 -4.92
CA ASP A 550 -14.04 -21.18 -4.11
C ASP A 550 -15.34 -20.44 -4.45
N TYR A 551 -15.21 -19.22 -5.01
CA TYR A 551 -16.32 -18.31 -5.20
C TYR A 551 -16.38 -17.74 -6.62
N LYS A 552 -17.60 -17.51 -7.07
CA LYS A 552 -17.94 -16.58 -8.15
C LYS A 552 -18.41 -15.29 -7.50
N ILE A 553 -17.71 -14.19 -7.78
CA ILE A 553 -17.95 -12.88 -7.15
C ILE A 553 -18.70 -12.01 -8.15
N SER A 554 -19.77 -11.34 -7.71
CA SER A 554 -20.54 -10.40 -8.53
C SER A 554 -20.65 -9.05 -7.83
N LEU A 555 -20.59 -7.96 -8.59
CA LEU A 555 -20.78 -6.63 -8.03
C LEU A 555 -22.22 -6.44 -7.57
N SER A 556 -22.41 -5.69 -6.50
CA SER A 556 -23.75 -5.29 -6.07
C SER A 556 -24.45 -4.49 -7.17
N PRO A 557 -25.78 -4.68 -7.38
CA PRO A 557 -26.52 -4.00 -8.43
C PRO A 557 -26.32 -2.48 -8.41
N GLY A 558 -26.01 -1.89 -9.57
CA GLY A 558 -25.82 -0.45 -9.73
C GLY A 558 -24.52 0.11 -9.15
N PHE A 559 -23.61 -0.73 -8.64
CA PHE A 559 -22.33 -0.27 -8.12
C PHE A 559 -21.46 0.37 -9.21
N LYS A 560 -20.94 1.57 -8.91
CA LYS A 560 -19.92 2.26 -9.71
C LYS A 560 -18.81 2.71 -8.76
N PRO A 561 -17.54 2.36 -9.03
CA PRO A 561 -16.46 2.77 -8.16
C PRO A 561 -16.27 4.28 -8.24
N LYS A 562 -16.00 4.89 -7.08
CA LYS A 562 -15.57 6.28 -6.98
C LYS A 562 -14.19 6.33 -6.35
N LEU A 563 -13.20 6.79 -7.10
CA LEU A 563 -11.82 6.88 -6.62
C LEU A 563 -11.70 7.96 -5.54
N SER A 564 -11.08 7.60 -4.41
CA SER A 564 -10.82 8.54 -3.33
C SER A 564 -9.63 9.43 -3.68
N PHE A 565 -9.76 10.75 -3.48
CA PHE A 565 -8.64 11.66 -3.65
C PHE A 565 -7.76 11.64 -2.39
N SER A 566 -6.77 10.74 -2.38
CA SER A 566 -5.86 10.49 -1.27
C SER A 566 -4.45 10.12 -1.77
N ILE A 567 -3.51 9.89 -0.86
CA ILE A 567 -2.15 9.41 -1.17
C ILE A 567 -2.22 8.06 -1.88
N ASN A 568 -3.07 7.16 -1.37
CA ASN A 568 -3.31 5.84 -1.93
C ASN A 568 -4.67 5.84 -2.65
N MET A 569 -4.72 5.18 -3.82
CA MET A 569 -5.95 5.01 -4.56
C MET A 569 -6.81 3.93 -3.90
N LEU A 570 -7.99 4.32 -3.43
CA LEU A 570 -9.00 3.42 -2.86
C LEU A 570 -10.39 3.75 -3.44
N MET A 571 -11.35 2.86 -3.28
CA MET A 571 -12.76 3.14 -3.54
C MET A 571 -13.38 3.85 -2.33
N THR A 572 -13.98 5.02 -2.56
CA THR A 572 -14.54 5.87 -1.49
C THR A 572 -15.62 5.15 -0.67
N ASN A 573 -16.41 4.29 -1.32
CA ASN A 573 -17.53 3.56 -0.71
C ASN A 573 -17.25 2.05 -0.61
N GLY A 574 -15.98 1.65 -0.66
CA GLY A 574 -15.60 0.24 -0.66
C GLY A 574 -15.92 -0.49 -1.97
N LEU A 575 -15.87 -1.82 -1.91
CA LEU A 575 -16.20 -2.74 -2.99
C LEU A 575 -17.33 -3.68 -2.52
N PRO A 576 -18.61 -3.26 -2.66
CA PRO A 576 -19.76 -4.06 -2.31
C PRO A 576 -19.98 -5.18 -3.35
N VAL A 577 -20.02 -6.42 -2.87
CA VAL A 577 -20.19 -7.61 -3.71
C VAL A 577 -21.23 -8.59 -3.15
N ILE A 578 -21.61 -9.53 -4.01
CA ILE A 578 -22.38 -10.73 -3.73
C ILE A 578 -21.47 -11.94 -4.02
N LEU A 579 -21.43 -12.90 -3.11
CA LEU A 579 -20.64 -14.12 -3.23
C LEU A 579 -21.52 -15.32 -3.57
N HIS A 580 -21.14 -16.07 -4.58
CA HIS A 580 -21.73 -17.37 -4.92
C HIS A 580 -20.68 -18.45 -4.77
N ARG A 581 -20.98 -19.54 -4.04
CA ARG A 581 -20.06 -20.67 -3.95
C ARG A 581 -20.01 -21.38 -5.30
N ARG A 582 -18.80 -21.69 -5.78
CA ARG A 582 -18.65 -22.54 -6.98
C ARG A 582 -19.09 -23.97 -6.62
N GLN A 583 -19.84 -24.61 -7.50
CA GLN A 583 -20.09 -26.05 -7.37
C GLN A 583 -18.77 -26.75 -7.66
N ASN A 584 -18.22 -27.48 -6.68
CA ASN A 584 -17.02 -28.26 -6.90
C ASN A 584 -17.39 -29.46 -7.79
N ASP A 585 -16.78 -29.57 -8.97
CA ASP A 585 -16.82 -30.79 -9.81
C ASP A 585 -16.11 -32.00 -9.14
N ALA A 586 -15.81 -31.92 -7.84
CA ALA A 586 -15.14 -32.95 -7.05
C ALA A 586 -16.12 -33.84 -6.24
N ALA A 587 -17.42 -33.76 -6.53
CA ALA A 587 -18.47 -34.61 -5.97
C ALA A 587 -19.15 -35.45 -7.08
N SER A 588 -18.34 -36.07 -7.94
CA SER A 588 -18.78 -37.13 -8.86
C SER A 588 -17.67 -38.14 -9.07
#